data_AF-A0A368F7T3-F1
#
_entry.id   AF-A0A368F7T3-F1
#
_cell.length_a   1.000
_cell.length_b   1.000
_cell.length_c   1.000
_cell.angle_alpha   90.00
_cell.angle_beta   90.00
_cell.angle_gamma   90.00
#
_symmetry.space_group_name_H-M   'P 1'
#
loop_
_entity.id
_entity.type
_entity.pdbx_description
1 polymer ?
#
loop_
_entity_poly.entity_id
_entity_poly.type
_entity_poly.pdbx_seq_one_letter_code
_entity_poly.pdbx_strand_id
1 'polypeptide(L)'
;DNVVNVTSSDREDYVINVVEKPNYGWIVLDSWSVNNISSIETFSGSDLRERRVVYVSDRDSSATRDSFSVVACISHHTCTQPQIVDVTLSQRNVQSK
;
A
#
# COMPACT_ATOMS: atom_id res chain seq x y z
N ASP A 1 -3.53 -13.28 5.49
CA ASP A 1 -4.51 -12.23 5.19
C ASP A 1 -4.01 -10.88 5.70
N ASN A 2 -3.19 -10.19 4.89
CA ASN A 2 -2.68 -8.84 5.21
C ASN A 2 -3.44 -7.82 4.36
N VAL A 3 -4.72 -7.62 4.68
CA VAL A 3 -5.57 -6.64 4.00
C VAL A 3 -5.77 -5.47 4.95
N VAL A 4 -5.53 -4.25 4.47
CA VAL A 4 -5.93 -3.03 5.19
C VAL A 4 -7.45 -3.02 5.25
N ASN A 5 -8.01 -3.28 6.42
CA ASN A 5 -9.45 -3.26 6.65
C ASN A 5 -9.87 -1.90 7.18
N VAL A 6 -10.76 -1.24 6.44
CA VAL A 6 -11.30 0.07 6.80
C VAL A 6 -12.80 -0.06 6.95
N THR A 7 -13.31 0.29 8.13
CA THR A 7 -14.74 0.28 8.43
C THR A 7 -15.24 1.70 8.63
N SER A 8 -16.27 2.09 7.88
CA SER A 8 -16.93 3.38 7.97
C SER A 8 -18.44 3.16 8.14
N SER A 9 -19.10 4.04 8.90
CA SER A 9 -20.56 4.08 9.02
C SER A 9 -21.23 4.51 7.71
N ASP A 10 -20.55 5.36 6.96
CA ASP A 10 -20.94 5.78 5.61
C ASP A 10 -20.28 4.81 4.63
N ARG A 11 -21.12 4.03 3.94
CA ARG A 11 -20.68 2.85 3.20
C ARG A 11 -19.76 3.14 2.01
N GLU A 12 -19.72 4.36 1.52
CA GLU A 12 -18.89 4.75 0.38
C GLU A 12 -18.37 6.19 0.62
N ASP A 13 -17.13 6.46 0.23
CA ASP A 13 -16.38 7.73 0.32
C ASP A 13 -15.38 7.89 1.49
N TYR A 14 -14.56 6.86 1.73
CA TYR A 14 -13.27 7.06 2.39
C TYR A 14 -12.11 7.02 1.37
N VAL A 15 -11.13 7.88 1.62
CA VAL A 15 -9.85 7.94 0.90
C VAL A 15 -8.74 7.61 1.87
N ILE A 16 -7.79 6.80 1.41
CA ILE A 16 -6.57 6.48 2.13
C ILE A 16 -5.44 7.33 1.58
N ASN A 17 -4.77 8.06 2.44
CA ASN A 17 -3.59 8.85 2.09
C ASN A 17 -2.34 8.15 2.63
N VAL A 18 -1.34 7.98 1.77
CA VAL A 18 0.01 7.55 2.14
C VAL A 18 0.75 8.76 2.69
N VAL A 19 0.94 8.80 4.01
CA VAL A 19 1.58 9.92 4.71
C VAL A 19 3.08 9.73 4.87
N GLU A 20 3.55 8.49 4.90
CA GLU A 20 4.97 8.15 4.82
C GLU A 20 5.14 7.05 3.78
N LYS A 21 6.02 7.30 2.79
CA LYS A 21 6.29 6.37 1.68
C LYS A 21 7.28 5.28 2.13
N PRO A 22 7.19 4.08 1.54
CA PRO A 22 8.21 3.03 1.74
C PRO A 22 9.60 3.49 1.31
N ASN A 23 10.64 2.93 1.94
CA ASN A 23 12.04 3.25 1.63
C ASN A 23 12.67 2.31 0.60
N TYR A 24 12.15 1.08 0.47
CA TYR A 24 12.74 -0.02 -0.31
C TYR A 24 11.75 -0.61 -1.31
N GLY A 25 10.77 0.18 -1.72
CA GLY A 25 9.76 -0.19 -2.70
C GLY A 25 8.78 0.94 -2.96
N TRP A 26 7.66 0.59 -3.58
CA TRP A 26 6.61 1.54 -3.96
C TRP A 26 5.22 0.98 -3.71
N ILE A 27 4.29 1.86 -3.33
CA ILE A 27 2.86 1.55 -3.32
C ILE A 27 2.28 2.01 -4.65
N VAL A 28 1.68 1.11 -5.42
CA VAL A 28 1.16 1.40 -6.75
C VAL A 28 -0.24 0.85 -6.93
N LEU A 29 -0.96 1.34 -7.94
CA LEU A 29 -2.11 0.62 -8.47
C LEU A 29 -1.63 -0.48 -9.42
N ASP A 30 -2.49 -1.48 -9.66
CA ASP A 30 -2.27 -2.65 -10.53
C ASP A 30 -1.90 -2.33 -12.00
N SER A 31 -2.00 -1.06 -12.40
CA SER A 31 -1.52 -0.50 -13.66
C SER A 31 -0.27 0.36 -13.44
N TRP A 32 0.89 -0.29 -13.34
CA TRP A 32 2.18 0.37 -13.11
C TRP A 32 3.25 -0.02 -14.15
N SER A 33 4.29 0.81 -14.30
CA SER A 33 5.40 0.58 -15.23
C SER A 33 6.73 0.57 -14.48
N VAL A 34 7.58 -0.42 -14.80
CA VAL A 34 8.91 -0.58 -14.18
C VAL A 34 9.82 0.63 -14.47
N ASN A 35 9.67 1.26 -15.63
CA ASN A 35 10.60 2.30 -16.11
C ASN A 35 10.44 3.66 -15.40
N ASN A 36 9.33 3.88 -14.71
CA ASN A 36 9.04 5.14 -14.00
C ASN A 36 8.07 4.87 -12.85
N ILE A 37 8.48 4.00 -11.93
CA ILE A 37 7.68 3.64 -10.77
C ILE A 37 7.83 4.69 -9.66
N SER A 38 6.72 5.08 -9.06
CA SER A 38 6.68 5.96 -7.89
C SER A 38 5.48 5.60 -7.02
N SER A 39 5.59 5.83 -5.71
CA SER A 39 4.49 5.58 -4.80
C SER A 39 3.34 6.53 -5.06
N ILE A 40 2.13 6.00 -5.19
CA ILE A 40 0.89 6.79 -5.17
C ILE A 40 0.73 7.45 -3.80
N GLU A 41 0.11 8.62 -3.79
CA GLU A 41 -0.12 9.39 -2.56
C GLU A 41 -1.47 9.09 -1.93
N THR A 42 -2.43 8.66 -2.75
CA THR A 42 -3.80 8.40 -2.32
C THR A 42 -4.41 7.23 -3.07
N PHE A 43 -5.29 6.48 -2.43
CA PHE A 43 -6.14 5.47 -3.05
C PHE A 43 -7.49 5.38 -2.33
N SER A 44 -8.50 4.88 -3.03
CA SER A 44 -9.88 4.82 -2.57
C SER A 44 -10.20 3.48 -1.88
N GLY A 45 -11.33 3.45 -1.17
CA GLY A 45 -11.87 2.19 -0.65
C GLY A 45 -12.22 1.17 -1.72
N SER A 46 -12.59 1.59 -2.94
CA SER A 46 -12.80 0.67 -4.06
C SER A 46 -11.49 0.06 -4.55
N ASP A 47 -10.41 0.84 -4.62
CA ASP A 47 -9.07 0.31 -4.98
C ASP A 47 -8.64 -0.81 -4.01
N LEU A 48 -8.89 -0.65 -2.70
CA LEU A 48 -8.63 -1.69 -1.71
C LEU A 48 -9.53 -2.92 -1.89
N ARG A 49 -10.84 -2.71 -2.04
CA ARG A 49 -11.83 -3.78 -2.19
C ARG A 49 -11.58 -4.62 -3.45
N GLU A 50 -11.16 -3.96 -4.52
CA GLU A 50 -10.83 -4.57 -5.81
C GLU A 50 -9.39 -5.12 -5.84
N ARG A 51 -8.64 -4.99 -4.74
CA ARG A 51 -7.25 -5.47 -4.59
C ARG A 51 -6.29 -4.87 -5.62
N ARG A 52 -6.53 -3.62 -6.02
CA ARG A 52 -5.71 -2.91 -7.00
C ARG A 52 -4.47 -2.28 -6.39
N VAL A 53 -4.42 -2.07 -5.08
CA VAL A 53 -3.25 -1.51 -4.39
C VAL A 53 -2.21 -2.60 -4.13
N VAL A 54 -1.00 -2.40 -4.65
CA VAL A 54 0.09 -3.38 -4.58
C VAL A 54 1.37 -2.71 -4.07
N TYR A 55 2.11 -3.42 -3.22
CA TYR A 55 3.48 -3.07 -2.89
C TYR A 55 4.44 -3.75 -3.89
N VAL A 56 5.34 -2.97 -4.48
CA VAL A 56 6.40 -3.46 -5.38
C VAL A 56 7.74 -3.22 -4.71
N SER A 57 8.48 -4.27 -4.40
CA SER A 57 9.84 -4.16 -3.84
C SER A 57 10.83 -3.69 -4.90
N ASP A 58 11.78 -2.85 -4.49
CA ASP A 58 12.97 -2.58 -5.28
C ASP A 58 13.83 -3.85 -5.39
N ARG A 59 14.12 -4.26 -6.63
CA ARG A 59 14.91 -5.47 -6.91
C ARG A 59 16.39 -5.29 -6.56
N ASP A 60 16.87 -4.06 -6.56
CA ASP A 60 18.26 -3.75 -6.25
C ASP A 60 18.49 -3.57 -4.74
N SER A 61 17.40 -3.54 -3.95
CA SER A 61 17.46 -3.49 -2.49
C SER A 61 17.62 -4.88 -1.88
N SER A 62 18.54 -5.00 -0.91
CA SER A 62 18.67 -6.18 -0.05
C SER A 62 17.77 -6.14 1.19
N ALA A 63 16.84 -5.18 1.27
CA ALA A 63 15.97 -5.04 2.43
C ALA A 63 15.04 -6.25 2.57
N THR A 64 14.93 -6.76 3.81
CA THR A 64 14.00 -7.84 4.17
C THR A 64 12.73 -7.30 4.84
N ARG A 65 12.71 -6.01 5.13
CA ARG A 65 11.61 -5.29 5.77
C ARG A 65 11.51 -3.90 5.17
N ASP A 66 10.28 -3.42 5.08
CA ASP A 66 9.95 -2.04 4.76
C ASP A 66 8.67 -1.67 5.52
N SER A 67 8.33 -0.39 5.54
CA SER A 67 7.07 0.06 6.13
C SER A 67 6.61 1.34 5.47
N PHE A 68 5.30 1.59 5.56
CA PHE A 68 4.71 2.85 5.13
C PHE A 68 3.54 3.19 6.05
N SER A 69 3.21 4.47 6.14
CA SER A 69 2.16 4.94 7.03
C SER A 69 0.99 5.49 6.23
N VAL A 70 -0.23 5.15 6.64
CA VAL A 70 -1.46 5.60 6.00
C VAL A 70 -2.43 6.23 6.99
N VAL A 71 -3.28 7.14 6.50
CA VAL A 71 -4.47 7.62 7.22
C VAL A 71 -5.71 7.37 6.37
N ALA A 72 -6.79 6.95 7.02
CA ALA A 72 -8.09 6.88 6.36
C ALA A 72 -8.90 8.14 6.68
N CYS A 73 -9.42 8.80 5.65
CA CYS A 73 -10.21 10.02 5.79
C CYS A 73 -11.61 9.81 5.21
N ILE A 74 -12.64 10.06 6.02
CA ILE A 74 -14.06 10.05 5.61
C ILE A 74 -14.44 11.46 5.17
N SER A 75 -15.07 11.56 4.00
CA SER A 75 -15.52 12.84 3.41
C SER A 75 -14.40 13.90 3.32
N HIS A 76 -13.13 13.48 3.20
CA HIS A 76 -11.93 14.34 3.19
C HIS A 76 -11.75 15.27 4.41
N HIS A 77 -12.50 15.08 5.50
CA HIS A 77 -12.50 16.01 6.64
C HIS A 77 -12.12 15.35 7.96
N THR A 78 -12.54 14.10 8.18
CA THR A 78 -12.25 13.38 9.43
C THR A 78 -11.31 12.23 9.13
N CYS A 79 -10.09 12.30 9.65
CA CYS A 79 -9.06 11.30 9.42
C CYS A 79 -8.73 10.49 10.69
N THR A 80 -8.34 9.24 10.51
CA THR A 80 -7.76 8.41 11.57
C THR A 80 -6.38 8.94 11.99
N GLN A 81 -5.88 8.45 13.13
CA GLN A 81 -4.44 8.55 13.41
C GLN A 81 -3.64 7.71 12.37
N PRO A 82 -2.39 8.10 12.05
CA PRO A 82 -1.52 7.32 11.18
C PRO A 82 -1.41 5.86 11.62
N GLN A 83 -1.57 4.94 10.68
CA GLN A 83 -1.40 3.51 10.87
C GLN A 83 -0.20 3.04 10.05
N ILE A 84 0.69 2.29 10.70
CA ILE A 84 1.88 1.73 10.06
C ILE A 84 1.49 0.38 9.44
N VAL A 85 1.87 0.19 8.19
CA VAL A 85 1.77 -1.08 7.49
C VAL A 85 3.18 -1.65 7.34
N ASP A 86 3.44 -2.75 8.04
CA ASP A 86 4.71 -3.47 7.95
C ASP A 86 4.73 -4.40 6.74
N VAL A 87 5.80 -4.31 5.95
CA VAL A 87 6.06 -5.17 4.81
C VAL A 87 7.24 -6.07 5.14
N THR A 88 7.03 -7.39 5.09
CA THR A 88 8.10 -8.37 5.24
C THR A 88 8.37 -9.04 3.90
N LEU A 89 9.62 -8.96 3.44
CA LEU A 89 10.08 -9.52 2.18
C LEU A 89 10.77 -10.86 2.45
N SER A 90 10.31 -11.91 1.77
CA SER A 90 10.96 -13.21 1.81
C SER A 90 11.25 -13.68 0.39
N GLN A 91 12.52 -13.91 0.09
CA GLN A 91 12.93 -14.56 -1.15
C GLN A 91 12.90 -16.06 -0.93
N ARG A 92 12.15 -16.77 -1.78
CA ARG A 92 12.14 -18.23 -1.78
C ARG A 92 12.85 -18.70 -3.05
N ASN A 93 13.94 -19.46 -2.89
CA ASN A 93 14.57 -20.14 -4.00
C ASN A 93 13.59 -21.20 -4.53
N VAL A 94 12.99 -20.93 -5.70
CA VAL A 94 12.18 -21.93 -6.39
C VAL A 94 13.10 -22.66 -7.37
N GLN A 95 13.71 -23.76 -6.93
CA GLN A 95 14.24 -24.73 -7.90
C GLN A 95 13.04 -25.38 -8.59
N SER A 96 12.86 -25.08 -9.87
CA SER A 96 11.99 -25.90 -10.73
C SER A 96 12.68 -27.26 -10.88
N LYS A 97 11.99 -28.33 -10.47
CA LYS A 97 12.39 -29.71 -10.76
C LYS A 97 12.15 -30.04 -12.22
#